data_AF-A0A967FPF4-F1
#
_entry.id   AF-A0A967FPF4-F1
#
_cell.length_a   1.000
_cell.length_b   1.000
_cell.length_c   1.000
_cell.angle_alpha   90.00
_cell.angle_beta   90.00
_cell.angle_gamma   90.00
#
_symmetry.space_group_name_H-M   'P 1'
#
loop_
_entity.id
_entity.type
_entity.pdbx_description
1 polymer ?
#
loop_
_entity_poly.entity_id
_entity_poly.type
_entity_poly.pdbx_seq_one_letter_code
_entity_poly.pdbx_strand_id
1 'polypeptide(L)'
;MGRINDNTDRLIFKYVSSSSLAEIVVKLLEHSNNFTTNQLLIATGAKIIGPPGTLAKGVTIASDYAKEMLDIENMTIVEGSGISRDNRVSALQMDKILQEFLPYHYLMRRQGREYYKTGTLYGVSTRAGYIKRSNGEFYRYVIMFNTAGKSTDSLILRLLRILD
;
A
#
# COMPACT_ATOMS: atom_id res chain seq x y z
N MET A 1 18.81 -20.58 -8.08
CA MET A 1 18.89 -19.14 -8.34
C MET A 1 20.31 -18.80 -8.75
N GLY A 2 20.48 -18.02 -9.84
CA GLY A 2 21.80 -17.62 -10.32
C GLY A 2 22.47 -16.63 -9.36
N ARG A 3 23.78 -16.78 -9.16
CA ARG A 3 24.63 -15.80 -8.48
C ARG A 3 25.44 -15.10 -9.55
N ILE A 4 25.55 -13.78 -9.44
CA ILE A 4 26.47 -13.00 -10.28
C ILE A 4 27.86 -13.12 -9.65
N ASN A 5 28.84 -13.51 -10.44
CA ASN A 5 30.25 -13.49 -10.07
C ASN A 5 30.92 -12.28 -10.72
N ASP A 6 31.23 -11.26 -9.92
CA ASP A 6 31.80 -10.00 -10.40
C ASP A 6 33.15 -10.17 -11.13
N ASN A 7 33.84 -11.30 -10.94
CA ASN A 7 35.12 -11.59 -11.60
C ASN A 7 34.98 -12.29 -12.96
N THR A 8 33.88 -13.01 -13.20
CA THR A 8 33.71 -13.84 -14.42
C THR A 8 32.54 -13.40 -15.27
N ASP A 9 31.55 -12.76 -14.68
CA ASP A 9 30.31 -12.42 -15.35
C ASP A 9 30.42 -11.04 -15.98
N ARG A 10 29.94 -10.92 -17.21
CA ARG A 10 29.92 -9.66 -17.97
C ARG A 10 28.49 -9.21 -18.16
N LEU A 11 28.20 -7.94 -17.84
CA LEU A 11 26.90 -7.33 -18.15
C LEU A 11 26.74 -7.24 -19.69
N ILE A 12 25.82 -8.02 -20.24
CA ILE A 12 25.51 -8.02 -21.68
C ILE A 12 24.40 -7.03 -22.00
N PHE A 13 23.38 -6.96 -21.14
CA PHE A 13 22.19 -6.14 -21.37
C PHE A 13 21.57 -5.71 -20.05
N LYS A 14 21.06 -4.48 -20.01
CA LYS A 14 20.24 -3.97 -18.91
C LYS A 14 18.93 -3.45 -19.51
N TYR A 15 17.83 -4.09 -19.12
CA TYR A 15 16.51 -3.57 -19.43
C TYR A 15 16.16 -2.42 -18.47
N VAL A 16 15.69 -1.32 -19.02
CA VAL A 16 15.09 -0.21 -18.25
C VAL A 16 13.60 -0.20 -18.59
N SER A 17 12.78 -0.35 -17.56
CA SER A 17 11.32 -0.26 -17.71
C SER A 17 10.93 1.09 -18.30
N SER A 18 10.04 1.09 -19.29
CA SER A 18 9.42 2.32 -19.79
C SER A 18 8.42 2.92 -18.81
N SER A 19 7.91 2.12 -17.86
CA SER A 19 7.07 2.62 -16.76
C SER A 19 7.93 3.07 -15.58
N SER A 20 7.66 4.28 -15.10
CA SER A 20 8.14 4.84 -13.85
C SER A 20 7.56 4.11 -12.63
N LEU A 21 8.17 4.32 -11.45
CA LEU A 21 7.66 3.77 -10.20
C LEU A 21 6.24 4.28 -9.90
N ALA A 22 5.95 5.55 -10.17
CA ALA A 22 4.62 6.12 -9.95
C ALA A 22 3.56 5.42 -10.81
N GLU A 23 3.84 5.16 -12.10
CA GLU A 23 2.92 4.42 -12.98
C GLU A 23 2.72 2.97 -12.54
N ILE A 24 3.77 2.32 -12.02
CA ILE A 24 3.67 0.99 -11.42
C ILE A 24 2.76 1.02 -10.19
N VAL A 25 2.91 2.03 -9.32
CA VAL A 25 2.09 2.20 -8.11
C VAL A 25 0.63 2.50 -8.46
N VAL A 26 0.35 3.33 -9.46
CA VAL A 26 -1.02 3.56 -9.96
C VAL A 26 -1.67 2.25 -10.40
N LYS A 27 -0.99 1.47 -11.26
CA LYS A 27 -1.50 0.17 -11.74
C LYS A 27 -1.68 -0.82 -10.59
N LEU A 28 -0.78 -0.83 -9.62
CA LEU A 28 -0.89 -1.65 -8.41
C LEU A 28 -2.13 -1.28 -7.60
N LEU A 29 -2.35 0.00 -7.33
CA LEU A 29 -3.46 0.47 -6.50
C LEU A 29 -4.81 0.27 -7.19
N GLU A 30 -4.90 0.51 -8.50
CA GLU A 30 -6.12 0.31 -9.30
C GLU A 30 -6.53 -1.17 -9.37
N HIS A 31 -5.57 -2.05 -9.67
CA HIS A 31 -5.85 -3.48 -9.88
C HIS A 31 -5.64 -4.35 -8.65
N SER A 32 -5.20 -3.77 -7.53
CA SER A 32 -4.86 -4.51 -6.30
C SER A 32 -3.90 -5.68 -6.55
N ASN A 33 -2.82 -5.43 -7.30
CA ASN A 33 -1.92 -6.48 -7.76
C ASN A 33 -0.96 -6.95 -6.66
N ASN A 34 -1.30 -8.07 -6.03
CA ASN A 34 -0.55 -8.66 -4.92
C ASN A 34 0.90 -9.02 -5.27
N PHE A 35 1.14 -9.49 -6.50
CA PHE A 35 2.48 -9.82 -6.97
C PHE A 35 3.35 -8.57 -7.03
N THR A 36 2.87 -7.52 -7.71
CA THR A 36 3.61 -6.25 -7.82
C THR A 36 3.88 -5.64 -6.45
N THR A 37 2.93 -5.70 -5.51
CA THR A 37 3.13 -5.19 -4.15
C THR A 37 4.27 -5.88 -3.43
N ASN A 38 4.31 -7.22 -3.46
CA ASN A 38 5.40 -7.96 -2.84
C ASN A 38 6.73 -7.77 -3.58
N GLN A 39 6.74 -7.63 -4.91
CA GLN A 39 7.96 -7.29 -5.64
C GLN A 39 8.53 -5.91 -5.28
N LEU A 40 7.67 -4.90 -5.12
CA LEU A 40 8.10 -3.58 -4.65
C LEU A 40 8.69 -3.66 -3.23
N LEU A 41 8.02 -4.38 -2.32
CA LEU A 41 8.51 -4.57 -0.96
C LEU A 41 9.88 -5.27 -0.92
N ILE A 42 10.05 -6.32 -1.71
CA ILE A 42 11.32 -7.05 -1.88
C ILE A 42 12.40 -6.14 -2.48
N ALA A 43 12.08 -5.36 -3.51
CA ALA A 43 13.01 -4.45 -4.17
C ALA A 43 13.47 -3.34 -3.22
N THR A 44 12.57 -2.79 -2.40
CA THR A 44 12.91 -1.82 -1.35
C THR A 44 13.88 -2.42 -0.33
N GLY A 45 13.61 -3.64 0.17
CA GLY A 45 14.52 -4.35 1.06
C GLY A 45 15.89 -4.60 0.44
N ALA A 46 15.95 -4.99 -0.84
CA ALA A 46 17.20 -5.16 -1.57
C ALA A 46 17.97 -3.85 -1.76
N LYS A 47 17.25 -2.74 -1.98
CA LYS A 47 17.83 -1.42 -2.22
C LYS A 47 18.46 -0.83 -0.96
N ILE A 48 17.85 -1.04 0.20
CA ILE A 48 18.29 -0.45 1.47
C ILE A 48 19.26 -1.36 2.22
N ILE A 49 18.94 -2.65 2.36
CA ILE A 49 19.77 -3.61 3.12
C ILE A 49 20.83 -4.27 2.22
N GLY A 50 20.60 -4.29 0.90
CA GLY A 50 21.48 -4.92 -0.08
C GLY A 50 20.94 -6.24 -0.64
N PRO A 51 21.46 -6.71 -1.79
CA PRO A 51 21.05 -7.96 -2.41
C PRO A 51 21.45 -9.21 -1.59
N PRO A 52 20.82 -10.37 -1.81
CA PRO A 52 19.61 -10.57 -2.60
C PRO A 52 18.38 -9.95 -1.93
N GLY A 53 17.39 -9.57 -2.74
CA GLY A 53 16.09 -9.13 -2.24
C GLY A 53 15.32 -10.29 -1.63
N THR A 54 14.75 -10.06 -0.44
CA THR A 54 13.90 -11.04 0.25
C THR A 54 12.68 -10.35 0.84
N LEU A 55 11.60 -11.10 1.03
CA LEU A 55 10.40 -10.56 1.68
C LEU A 55 10.70 -10.10 3.11
N ALA A 56 11.51 -10.88 3.85
CA ALA A 56 11.93 -10.54 5.21
C ALA A 56 12.61 -9.16 5.28
N LYS A 57 13.57 -8.87 4.39
CA LYS A 57 14.21 -7.55 4.31
C LYS A 57 13.20 -6.43 4.05
N GLY A 58 12.25 -6.67 3.14
CA GLY A 58 11.21 -5.70 2.84
C GLY A 58 10.28 -5.44 4.02
N VAL A 59 9.84 -6.50 4.70
CA VAL A 59 9.01 -6.43 5.92
C VAL A 59 9.73 -5.68 7.05
N THR A 60 11.01 -5.97 7.27
CA THR A 60 11.84 -5.24 8.26
C THR A 60 11.81 -3.75 7.95
N ILE A 61 12.17 -3.34 6.73
CA ILE A 61 12.18 -1.93 6.35
C ILE A 61 10.80 -1.26 6.47
N ALA A 62 9.72 -1.94 6.07
CA ALA A 62 8.38 -1.38 6.20
C ALA A 62 7.96 -1.21 7.67
N SER A 63 8.36 -2.16 8.53
CA SER A 63 8.08 -2.11 9.97
C SER A 63 8.90 -1.02 10.66
N ASP A 64 10.20 -0.91 10.32
CA ASP A 64 11.09 0.12 10.82
C ASP A 64 10.59 1.50 10.39
N TYR A 65 10.22 1.69 9.13
CA TYR A 65 9.62 2.94 8.65
C TYR A 65 8.35 3.30 9.42
N ALA A 66 7.45 2.33 9.63
CA ALA A 66 6.22 2.58 10.38
C ALA A 66 6.51 2.97 11.84
N LYS A 67 7.48 2.32 12.50
CA LYS A 67 7.84 2.62 13.88
C LYS A 67 8.58 3.94 14.01
N GLU A 68 9.65 4.12 13.25
CA GLU A 68 10.61 5.21 13.40
C GLU A 68 10.14 6.52 12.74
N MET A 69 9.43 6.42 11.61
CA MET A 69 8.99 7.60 10.86
C MET A 69 7.54 7.98 11.12
N LEU A 70 6.67 6.99 11.36
CA LEU A 70 5.23 7.23 11.55
C LEU A 70 4.77 7.08 13.00
N ASP A 71 5.66 6.70 13.92
CA ASP A 71 5.33 6.47 15.34
C ASP A 71 4.16 5.45 15.47
N ILE A 72 4.19 4.39 14.66
CA ILE A 72 3.21 3.30 14.67
C ILE A 72 3.81 2.11 15.43
N GLU A 73 3.30 1.90 16.63
CA GLU A 73 3.61 0.71 17.43
C GLU A 73 2.55 -0.38 17.27
N ASN A 74 2.91 -1.64 17.56
CA ASN A 74 1.99 -2.79 17.59
C ASN A 74 1.25 -3.04 16.27
N MET A 75 1.88 -2.72 15.13
CA MET A 75 1.43 -3.12 13.80
C MET A 75 2.20 -4.39 13.38
N THR A 76 1.52 -5.30 12.68
CA THR A 76 2.15 -6.52 12.14
C THR A 76 2.06 -6.50 10.63
N ILE A 77 3.23 -6.48 9.98
CA ILE A 77 3.38 -6.64 8.54
C ILE A 77 4.05 -8.00 8.31
N VAL A 78 3.37 -8.92 7.66
CA VAL A 78 3.94 -10.23 7.25
C VAL A 78 4.31 -10.21 5.77
N GLU A 79 3.58 -9.42 4.98
CA GLU A 79 3.80 -9.22 3.56
C GLU A 79 3.08 -7.95 3.08
N GLY A 80 3.36 -7.48 1.86
CA GLY A 80 2.90 -6.17 1.40
C GLY A 80 1.49 -6.14 0.82
N SER A 81 0.97 -7.26 0.32
CA SER A 81 -0.29 -7.28 -0.46
C SER A 81 -1.56 -7.22 0.38
N GLY A 82 -1.49 -7.61 1.65
CA GLY A 82 -2.64 -7.69 2.54
C GLY A 82 -3.39 -9.04 2.49
N ILE A 83 -2.92 -10.05 1.75
CA ILE A 83 -3.54 -11.39 1.72
C ILE A 83 -3.34 -12.12 3.05
N SER A 84 -2.18 -11.94 3.69
CA SER A 84 -1.89 -12.69 4.92
C SER A 84 -2.90 -12.35 6.01
N ARG A 85 -3.52 -13.40 6.59
CA ARG A 85 -4.39 -13.28 7.77
C ARG A 85 -3.63 -12.92 9.03
N ASP A 86 -2.31 -12.80 8.98
CA ASP A 86 -1.46 -12.40 10.10
C ASP A 86 -1.08 -10.92 10.06
N ASN A 87 -1.38 -10.20 8.97
CA ASN A 87 -1.27 -8.75 8.95
C ASN A 87 -2.23 -8.13 9.99
N ARG A 88 -1.74 -7.19 10.81
CA ARG A 88 -2.53 -6.49 11.83
C ARG A 88 -2.28 -4.99 11.71
N VAL A 89 -3.35 -4.25 11.43
CA VAL A 89 -3.35 -2.79 11.39
C VAL A 89 -4.69 -2.28 11.89
N SER A 90 -4.68 -1.28 12.77
CA SER A 90 -5.88 -0.61 13.27
C SER A 90 -6.29 0.53 12.34
N ALA A 91 -7.53 1.01 12.47
CA ALA A 91 -7.99 2.16 11.70
C ALA A 91 -7.18 3.43 12.00
N LEU A 92 -6.75 3.63 13.25
CA LEU A 92 -5.92 4.77 13.66
C LEU A 92 -4.50 4.68 13.09
N GLN A 93 -3.91 3.49 13.06
CA GLN A 93 -2.59 3.29 12.43
C GLN A 93 -2.67 3.56 10.92
N MET A 94 -3.74 3.09 10.25
CA MET A 94 -3.95 3.37 8.83
C MET A 94 -4.21 4.87 8.56
N ASP A 95 -4.88 5.60 9.47
CA ASP A 95 -5.02 7.06 9.32
C ASP A 95 -3.66 7.78 9.38
N LYS A 96 -2.75 7.36 10.27
CA LYS A 96 -1.37 7.88 10.29
C LYS A 96 -0.66 7.64 8.96
N ILE A 97 -0.82 6.46 8.36
CA ILE A 97 -0.26 6.14 7.03
C ILE A 97 -0.89 7.05 5.96
N LEU A 98 -2.21 7.25 5.97
CA LEU A 98 -2.88 8.15 5.03
C LEU A 98 -2.49 9.62 5.25
N GLN A 99 -2.17 10.03 6.46
CA GLN A 99 -1.67 11.38 6.72
C GLN A 99 -0.35 11.62 5.98
N GLU A 100 0.61 10.70 6.12
CA GLU A 100 1.89 10.79 5.41
C GLU A 100 1.73 10.62 3.89
N PHE A 101 0.80 9.77 3.46
CA PHE A 101 0.58 9.47 2.04
C PHE A 101 -0.19 10.58 1.29
N LEU A 102 -0.71 11.60 1.96
CA LEU A 102 -1.56 12.64 1.36
C LEU A 102 -0.95 13.32 0.11
N PRO A 103 0.35 13.67 0.05
CA PRO A 103 0.94 14.23 -1.16
C PRO A 103 0.84 13.32 -2.38
N TYR A 104 0.64 12.01 -2.18
CA TYR A 104 0.57 10.97 -3.19
C TYR A 104 -0.85 10.44 -3.44
N HIS A 105 -1.89 11.07 -2.86
CA HIS A 105 -3.29 10.63 -2.99
C HIS A 105 -3.74 10.42 -4.45
N TYR A 106 -3.17 11.16 -5.40
CA TYR A 106 -3.48 11.08 -6.82
C TYR A 106 -3.05 9.75 -7.47
N LEU A 107 -2.23 8.95 -6.80
CA LEU A 107 -1.88 7.60 -7.23
C LEU A 107 -3.00 6.58 -6.96
N MET A 108 -3.93 6.90 -6.07
CA MET A 108 -5.05 6.01 -5.73
C MET A 108 -6.14 6.04 -6.79
N ARG A 109 -6.95 4.97 -6.81
CA ARG A 109 -8.17 4.92 -7.60
C ARG A 109 -9.07 6.11 -7.25
N ARG A 110 -9.60 6.79 -8.27
CA ARG A 110 -10.47 7.95 -8.09
C ARG A 110 -11.88 7.68 -8.62
N GLN A 111 -12.90 8.01 -7.82
CA GLN A 111 -14.29 8.06 -8.25
C GLN A 111 -14.95 9.36 -7.77
N GLY A 112 -15.24 10.26 -8.72
CA GLY A 112 -15.73 11.59 -8.39
C GLY A 112 -14.76 12.38 -7.49
N ARG A 113 -15.16 12.62 -6.24
CA ARG A 113 -14.37 13.32 -5.20
C ARG A 113 -13.57 12.37 -4.31
N GLU A 114 -13.74 11.06 -4.45
CA GLU A 114 -13.11 10.07 -3.60
C GLU A 114 -11.82 9.52 -4.23
N TYR A 115 -10.78 9.37 -3.43
CA TYR A 115 -9.53 8.69 -3.75
C TYR A 115 -9.35 7.55 -2.75
N TYR A 116 -9.28 6.30 -3.19
CA TYR A 116 -9.41 5.18 -2.26
C TYR A 116 -8.70 3.91 -2.69
N LYS A 117 -8.51 3.03 -1.70
CA LYS A 117 -8.14 1.64 -1.90
C LYS A 117 -9.10 0.75 -1.15
N THR A 118 -9.56 -0.31 -1.82
CA THR A 118 -10.36 -1.38 -1.21
C THR A 118 -9.49 -2.53 -0.74
N GLY A 119 -9.96 -3.27 0.26
CA GLY A 119 -9.42 -4.58 0.64
C GLY A 119 -10.56 -5.55 0.88
N THR A 120 -10.50 -6.72 0.24
CA THR A 120 -11.56 -7.73 0.33
C THR A 120 -10.94 -9.10 0.52
N LEU A 121 -11.29 -9.77 1.61
CA LEU A 121 -11.00 -11.18 1.87
C LEU A 121 -12.26 -11.85 2.43
N TYR A 122 -12.26 -13.18 2.55
CA TYR A 122 -13.37 -13.88 3.19
C TYR A 122 -13.54 -13.40 4.64
N GLY A 123 -14.70 -12.77 4.92
CA GLY A 123 -15.04 -12.19 6.21
C GLY A 123 -14.49 -10.77 6.46
N VAL A 124 -13.82 -10.16 5.47
CA VAL A 124 -13.16 -8.85 5.61
C VAL A 124 -13.54 -7.93 4.45
N SER A 125 -13.97 -6.72 4.76
CA SER A 125 -14.21 -5.64 3.80
C SER A 125 -13.63 -4.34 4.37
N THR A 126 -12.67 -3.76 3.66
CA THR A 126 -12.03 -2.51 4.06
C THR A 126 -12.03 -1.51 2.91
N ARG A 127 -12.00 -0.23 3.29
CA ARG A 127 -11.79 0.88 2.35
C ARG A 127 -11.13 2.02 3.10
N ALA A 128 -10.10 2.59 2.53
CA ALA A 128 -9.33 3.67 3.13
C ALA A 128 -8.92 4.67 2.04
N GLY A 129 -8.87 5.95 2.41
CA GLY A 129 -8.47 6.99 1.48
C GLY A 129 -8.97 8.37 1.87
N TYR A 130 -9.31 9.15 0.86
CA TYR A 130 -9.60 10.57 0.97
C TYR A 130 -10.90 10.95 0.25
N ILE A 131 -11.61 11.93 0.79
CA ILE A 131 -12.72 12.62 0.14
C ILE A 131 -12.32 14.08 -0.05
N LYS A 132 -12.23 14.52 -1.30
CA LYS A 132 -11.90 15.90 -1.66
C LYS A 132 -13.09 16.82 -1.41
N ARG A 133 -12.85 17.86 -0.62
CA ARG A 133 -13.79 18.91 -0.29
C ARG A 133 -13.92 19.95 -1.40
N SER A 134 -15.04 20.67 -1.43
CA SER A 134 -15.26 21.82 -2.32
C SER A 134 -14.18 22.90 -2.21
N ASN A 135 -13.65 23.14 -1.00
CA ASN A 135 -12.56 24.09 -0.73
C ASN A 135 -11.16 23.58 -1.15
N GLY A 136 -11.07 22.34 -1.66
CA GLY A 136 -9.82 21.73 -2.11
C GLY A 136 -9.09 20.87 -1.07
N GLU A 137 -9.47 20.94 0.21
CA GLU A 137 -8.90 20.10 1.27
C GLU A 137 -9.41 18.65 1.19
N PHE A 138 -8.86 17.76 2.01
CA PHE A 138 -9.22 16.34 2.03
C PHE A 138 -9.64 15.88 3.43
N TYR A 139 -10.79 15.20 3.50
CA TYR A 139 -11.08 14.33 4.64
C TYR A 139 -10.35 13.01 4.46
N ARG A 140 -9.64 12.53 5.48
CA ARG A 140 -9.16 11.15 5.55
C ARG A 140 -10.24 10.26 6.15
N TYR A 141 -10.35 9.03 5.66
CA TYR A 141 -11.22 8.05 6.26
C TYR A 141 -10.62 6.65 6.19
N VAL A 142 -10.98 5.83 7.18
CA VAL A 142 -10.64 4.41 7.23
C VAL A 142 -11.86 3.62 7.71
N ILE A 143 -12.27 2.63 6.93
CA ILE A 143 -13.37 1.72 7.26
C ILE A 143 -12.82 0.29 7.21
N MET A 144 -12.99 -0.45 8.30
CA MET A 144 -12.55 -1.85 8.39
C MET A 144 -13.66 -2.70 9.02
N PHE A 145 -14.23 -3.62 8.25
CA PHE A 145 -15.15 -4.63 8.74
C PHE A 145 -14.47 -6.00 8.71
N ASN A 146 -14.38 -6.64 9.87
CA ASN A 146 -13.92 -8.03 10.03
C ASN A 146 -15.11 -8.95 10.33
N THR A 147 -16.27 -8.66 9.73
CA THR A 147 -17.52 -9.39 9.91
C THR A 147 -18.06 -9.76 8.53
N ALA A 148 -18.36 -11.04 8.33
CA ALA A 148 -18.89 -11.54 7.07
C ALA A 148 -20.20 -10.83 6.67
N GLY A 149 -20.36 -10.59 5.37
CA GLY A 149 -21.56 -9.96 4.79
C GLY A 149 -21.66 -8.44 4.95
N LYS A 150 -20.71 -7.77 5.61
CA LYS A 150 -20.63 -6.30 5.65
C LYS A 150 -19.85 -5.77 4.45
N SER A 151 -20.36 -4.73 3.80
CA SER A 151 -19.69 -3.98 2.73
C SER A 151 -19.49 -2.53 3.15
N THR A 152 -18.38 -1.93 2.74
CA THR A 152 -18.08 -0.51 2.93
C THR A 152 -18.91 0.41 2.05
N ASP A 153 -19.52 -0.09 0.97
CA ASP A 153 -20.10 0.74 -0.09
C ASP A 153 -21.25 1.62 0.40
N SER A 154 -22.16 1.06 1.22
CA SER A 154 -23.29 1.80 1.78
C SER A 154 -22.84 2.93 2.71
N LEU A 155 -21.76 2.71 3.47
CA LEU A 155 -21.20 3.72 4.37
C LEU A 155 -20.54 4.84 3.57
N ILE A 156 -19.80 4.52 2.51
CA ILE A 156 -19.17 5.52 1.64
C ILE A 156 -20.20 6.37 0.92
N LEU A 157 -21.27 5.77 0.39
CA LEU A 157 -22.35 6.52 -0.22
C LEU A 157 -22.99 7.50 0.78
N ARG A 158 -23.08 7.12 2.06
CA ARG A 158 -23.57 8.00 3.11
C ARG A 158 -22.57 9.10 3.44
N LEU A 159 -21.28 8.77 3.57
CA LEU A 159 -20.20 9.74 3.83
C LEU A 159 -20.13 10.80 2.72
N LEU A 160 -20.18 10.39 1.45
CA LEU A 160 -20.14 11.31 0.30
C LEU A 160 -21.35 12.25 0.21
N ARG A 161 -22.48 11.90 0.84
CA ARG A 161 -23.67 12.76 0.91
C ARG A 161 -23.61 13.79 2.04
N ILE A 162 -22.91 13.47 3.13
CA ILE A 162 -22.83 14.34 4.31
C ILE A 162 -21.53 15.16 4.37
N LEU A 163 -20.50 14.74 3.63
CA LEU A 163 -19.21 15.41 3.54
C LEU A 163 -19.08 16.12 2.19
N ASP A 164 -19.00 17.45 2.24
CA ASP A 164 -18.74 18.34 1.09
C ASP A 164 -17.36 18.18 0.47
#